data_AF-A0A4R7IZC8-F1
#
_entry.id   AF-A0A4R7IZC8-F1
#
_cell.length_a   1.000
_cell.length_b   1.000
_cell.length_c   1.000
_cell.angle_alpha   90.00
_cell.angle_beta   90.00
_cell.angle_gamma   90.00
#
_symmetry.space_group_name_H-M   'P 1'
#
loop_
_entity.id
_entity.type
_entity.pdbx_description
1 polymer ?
#
loop_
_entity_poly.entity_id
_entity_poly.type
_entity_poly.pdbx_seq_one_letter_code
_entity_poly.pdbx_strand_id
1 'polypeptide(L)'
;MIIDSANVVGSVPDGWWRDRAAAAYRLHRCLVDARLSTVDRVELVLEGPARQGVPESTTGSVWVRHADGLGDDEVIRRACSVVAAGEDLTVVTADRALADRIHAIGADVSPPSALLREIDY
;
A
#
# COMPACT_ATOMS: atom_id res chain seq x y z
N MET A 1 -6.29 -4.96 -4.34
CA MET A 1 -4.87 -4.80 -3.91
C MET A 1 -4.78 -3.84 -2.74
N ILE A 2 -3.96 -4.16 -1.73
CA ILE A 2 -3.64 -3.26 -0.61
C ILE A 2 -2.13 -3.02 -0.61
N ILE A 3 -1.72 -1.76 -0.47
CA ILE A 3 -0.33 -1.32 -0.50
C ILE A 3 0.05 -0.80 0.87
N ASP A 4 1.06 -1.42 1.46
CA ASP A 4 1.75 -0.92 2.62
C ASP A 4 2.75 0.15 2.19
N SER A 5 2.34 1.42 2.30
CA SER A 5 3.13 2.54 1.79
C SER A 5 4.49 2.64 2.47
N ALA A 6 4.56 2.42 3.79
CA ALA A 6 5.79 2.56 4.55
C ALA A 6 6.84 1.54 4.11
N ASN A 7 6.43 0.28 3.92
CA ASN A 7 7.35 -0.75 3.44
C ASN A 7 7.68 -0.59 1.95
N VAL A 8 6.76 -0.08 1.12
CA VAL A 8 7.04 0.20 -0.30
C VAL A 8 8.05 1.34 -0.46
N VAL A 9 7.80 2.52 0.12
CA VAL A 9 8.77 3.63 0.05
C VAL A 9 10.07 3.28 0.79
N GLY A 10 9.95 2.49 1.87
CA GLY A 10 11.06 1.91 2.62
C GLY A 10 12.03 1.08 1.81
N SER A 11 11.54 0.42 0.75
CA SER A 11 12.34 -0.43 -0.13
C SER A 11 13.21 0.34 -1.14
N VAL A 12 13.03 1.65 -1.27
CA VAL A 12 13.74 2.50 -2.23
C VAL A 12 14.80 3.34 -1.50
N PRO A 13 16.08 3.31 -1.92
CA PRO A 13 17.16 4.07 -1.28
C PRO A 13 17.19 5.54 -1.75
N ASP A 14 16.05 6.23 -1.74
CA ASP A 14 15.88 7.60 -2.25
C ASP A 14 15.90 8.68 -1.13
N GLY A 15 16.12 8.26 0.12
CA GLY A 15 16.10 9.16 1.27
C GLY A 15 14.72 9.54 1.79
N TRP A 16 13.67 8.77 1.45
CA TRP A 16 12.27 8.95 1.91
C TRP A 16 12.11 9.28 3.40
N TRP A 17 12.98 8.76 4.27
CA TRP A 17 12.92 8.96 5.72
C TRP A 17 13.04 10.44 6.12
N ARG A 18 13.63 11.29 5.28
CA ARG A 18 13.77 12.73 5.50
C ARG A 18 12.44 13.47 5.34
N ASP A 19 11.58 13.00 4.45
CA ASP A 19 10.27 13.58 4.18
C ASP A 19 9.28 12.49 3.78
N ARG A 20 8.68 11.88 4.82
CA ARG A 20 7.70 10.80 4.65
C ARG A 20 6.42 11.26 3.97
N ALA A 21 6.04 12.53 4.15
CA ALA A 21 4.86 13.11 3.52
C ALA A 21 5.08 13.25 2.01
N ALA A 22 6.23 13.79 1.59
CA ALA A 22 6.57 13.89 0.17
C ALA A 22 6.73 12.52 -0.50
N ALA A 23 7.31 11.53 0.20
CA ALA A 23 7.44 10.17 -0.31
C ALA A 23 6.06 9.51 -0.56
N ALA A 24 5.13 9.65 0.38
CA ALA A 24 3.76 9.17 0.24
C ALA A 24 3.01 9.88 -0.89
N TYR A 25 3.17 11.19 -1.01
CA TYR A 25 2.58 11.97 -2.10
C TYR A 25 3.09 11.51 -3.47
N ARG A 26 4.41 11.28 -3.61
CA ARG A 26 5.01 10.75 -4.85
C ARG A 26 4.43 9.38 -5.20
N LEU A 27 4.37 8.45 -4.24
CA LEU A 27 3.83 7.12 -4.47
C LEU A 27 2.36 7.17 -4.91
N HIS A 28 1.53 7.96 -4.24
CA HIS A 28 0.14 8.18 -4.62
C HIS A 28 0.02 8.73 -6.05
N ARG A 29 0.86 9.70 -6.44
CA ARG A 29 0.86 10.26 -7.79
C ARG A 29 1.18 9.22 -8.85
N CYS A 30 2.24 8.43 -8.66
CA CYS A 30 2.59 7.34 -9.58
C CYS A 30 1.45 6.31 -9.72
N LEU A 31 0.81 5.92 -8.60
CA LEU A 31 -0.32 4.99 -8.62
C LEU A 31 -1.51 5.53 -9.43
N VAL A 32 -1.85 6.81 -9.23
CA VAL A 32 -2.96 7.45 -9.96
C VAL A 32 -2.64 7.57 -11.45
N ASP A 33 -1.39 7.88 -11.81
CA ASP A 33 -0.97 8.09 -13.19
C ASP A 33 -0.82 6.77 -13.97
N ALA A 34 -0.36 5.70 -13.31
CA ALA A 34 -0.17 4.38 -13.91
C ALA A 34 -1.47 3.72 -14.36
N ARG A 35 -2.61 4.07 -13.75
CA ARG A 35 -3.94 3.53 -14.10
C ARG A 35 -3.93 2.00 -14.19
N LEU A 36 -3.52 1.33 -13.11
CA LEU A 36 -3.42 -0.13 -12.97
C LEU A 36 -4.71 -0.85 -13.41
N SER A 37 -4.83 -1.14 -14.71
CA SER A 37 -6.09 -1.46 -15.38
C SER A 37 -6.58 -2.88 -15.10
N THR A 38 -5.70 -3.72 -14.58
CA THR A 38 -5.97 -5.09 -14.13
C THR A 38 -6.40 -5.14 -12.66
N VAL A 39 -6.40 -4.01 -11.96
CA VAL A 39 -6.73 -3.92 -10.53
C VAL A 39 -7.90 -2.95 -10.33
N ASP A 40 -9.07 -3.51 -10.02
CA ASP A 40 -10.28 -2.71 -9.80
C ASP A 40 -10.16 -1.79 -8.58
N ARG A 41 -9.40 -2.22 -7.56
CA ARG A 41 -9.24 -1.51 -6.30
C ARG A 41 -7.84 -1.54 -5.73
N VAL A 42 -7.25 -0.36 -5.54
CA VAL A 42 -5.95 -0.16 -4.88
C VAL A 42 -6.14 0.63 -3.60
N GLU A 43 -5.86 0.02 -2.45
CA GLU A 43 -5.83 0.74 -1.18
C GLU A 43 -4.40 1.11 -0.80
N LEU A 44 -4.11 2.41 -0.72
CA LEU A 44 -2.83 2.91 -0.23
C LEU A 44 -2.95 3.22 1.26
N VAL A 45 -2.30 2.43 2.10
CA VAL A 45 -2.32 2.61 3.57
C VAL A 45 -1.17 3.51 3.99
N LEU A 46 -1.50 4.63 4.62
CA LEU A 46 -0.53 5.62 5.14
C LEU A 46 -0.57 5.65 6.66
N GLU A 47 0.61 5.65 7.29
CA GLU A 47 0.75 5.75 8.74
C GLU A 47 1.58 6.97 9.16
N GLY A 48 1.50 7.35 10.44
CA GLY A 48 2.39 8.35 11.03
C GLY A 48 2.44 9.68 10.24
N PRO A 49 3.64 10.28 10.04
CA PRO A 49 3.80 11.52 9.27
C PRO A 49 3.44 11.41 7.79
N ALA A 50 3.45 10.21 7.20
CA ALA A 50 3.12 10.02 5.78
C ALA A 50 1.67 10.45 5.47
N ARG A 51 0.77 10.36 6.46
CA ARG A 51 -0.63 10.82 6.39
C ARG A 51 -0.78 12.29 6.00
N GLN A 52 0.22 13.12 6.30
CA GLN A 52 0.21 14.55 5.94
C GLN A 52 0.47 14.79 4.45
N GLY A 53 1.06 13.82 3.75
CA GLY A 53 1.37 13.93 2.32
C GLY A 53 0.14 13.80 1.43
N VAL A 54 -0.84 12.98 1.85
CA VAL A 54 -2.06 12.75 1.09
C VAL A 54 -3.23 12.56 2.05
N PRO A 55 -4.29 13.39 1.98
CA PRO A 55 -5.48 13.20 2.79
C PRO A 55 -6.23 11.93 2.39
N GLU A 56 -7.02 11.37 3.32
CA GLU A 56 -7.95 10.31 2.99
C GLU A 56 -8.88 10.76 1.86
N SER A 57 -8.84 10.01 0.76
CA SER A 57 -9.50 10.39 -0.48
C SER A 57 -9.63 9.19 -1.40
N THR A 58 -10.37 9.37 -2.49
CA THR A 58 -10.46 8.41 -3.59
C THR A 58 -10.18 9.16 -4.88
N THR A 59 -9.19 8.69 -5.64
CA THR A 59 -8.82 9.25 -6.94
C THR A 59 -8.75 8.11 -7.95
N GLY A 60 -9.75 8.01 -8.84
CA GLY A 60 -9.86 6.87 -9.75
C GLY A 60 -10.01 5.55 -8.97
N SER A 61 -9.13 4.58 -9.25
CA SER A 61 -9.06 3.30 -8.54
C SER A 61 -8.09 3.30 -7.34
N VAL A 62 -7.65 4.46 -6.87
CA VAL A 62 -6.76 4.59 -5.71
C VAL A 62 -7.53 5.16 -4.51
N TRP A 63 -7.63 4.37 -3.46
CA TRP A 63 -8.23 4.71 -2.18
C TRP A 63 -7.14 4.92 -1.14
N VAL A 64 -7.01 6.13 -0.62
CA VAL A 64 -6.09 6.43 0.47
C VAL A 64 -6.76 6.10 1.80
N ARG A 65 -6.07 5.34 2.65
CA ARG A 65 -6.51 4.97 4.00
C ARG A 65 -5.45 5.36 4.99
N HIS A 66 -5.87 6.00 6.08
CA HIS A 66 -4.97 6.37 7.16
C HIS A 66 -5.05 5.33 8.26
N ALA A 67 -3.89 4.79 8.66
CA ALA A 67 -3.78 3.97 9.85
C ALA A 67 -3.76 4.90 11.09
N ASP A 68 -4.60 4.60 12.07
CA ASP A 68 -4.58 5.29 13.37
C ASP A 68 -3.37 4.89 14.22
N GLY A 69 -2.89 3.66 14.03
CA GLY A 69 -1.70 3.09 14.67
C GLY A 69 -0.63 2.70 13.65
N LEU A 70 -0.10 1.48 13.81
CA LEU A 70 0.88 0.90 12.90
C LEU A 70 0.22 0.48 11.58
N GLY A 71 0.92 0.72 10.47
CA GLY A 71 0.48 0.42 9.11
C GLY A 71 0.16 -1.06 8.92
N ASP A 72 1.04 -1.95 9.40
CA ASP A 72 0.88 -3.40 9.29
C ASP A 72 -0.44 -3.92 9.88
N ASP A 73 -0.85 -3.38 11.03
CA ASP A 73 -2.08 -3.80 11.69
C ASP A 73 -3.31 -3.32 10.93
N GLU A 74 -3.25 -2.12 10.37
CA GLU A 74 -4.30 -1.61 9.48
C GLU A 74 -4.36 -2.44 8.18
N VAL A 75 -3.23 -2.75 7.56
CA VAL A 75 -3.16 -3.62 6.37
C VAL A 75 -3.82 -4.96 6.65
N ILE A 76 -3.49 -5.62 7.76
CA ILE A 76 -4.08 -6.90 8.15
C ILE A 76 -5.59 -6.78 8.39
N ARG A 77 -6.02 -5.75 9.13
CA ARG A 77 -7.44 -5.51 9.40
C ARG A 77 -8.24 -5.37 8.10
N ARG A 78 -7.72 -4.62 7.13
CA ARG A 78 -8.33 -4.43 5.81
C ARG A 78 -8.30 -5.72 5.00
N ALA A 79 -7.17 -6.44 5.01
CA ALA A 79 -7.01 -7.71 4.31
C ALA A 79 -8.02 -8.75 4.78
N CYS A 80 -8.18 -8.92 6.10
CA CYS A 80 -9.20 -9.80 6.68
C CYS A 80 -10.61 -9.45 6.20
N SER A 81 -10.94 -8.16 6.07
CA SER A 81 -12.26 -7.74 5.58
C SER A 81 -12.51 -8.12 4.11
N VAL A 82 -11.49 -8.04 3.26
CA VAL A 82 -11.59 -8.38 1.84
C VAL A 82 -11.68 -9.89 1.67
N VAL A 83 -10.83 -10.65 2.36
CA VAL A 83 -10.88 -12.12 2.34
C VAL A 83 -12.21 -12.65 2.87
N ALA A 84 -12.74 -12.07 3.95
CA ALA A 84 -14.04 -12.47 4.50
C ALA A 84 -15.21 -12.22 3.54
N ALA A 85 -15.06 -11.28 2.59
CA ALA A 85 -16.02 -11.03 1.53
C ALA A 85 -15.88 -12.02 0.35
N GLY A 86 -14.86 -12.88 0.36
CA GLY A 86 -14.59 -13.85 -0.72
C GLY A 86 -13.95 -13.23 -1.96
N GLU A 87 -13.31 -12.06 -1.81
CA GLU A 87 -12.62 -11.36 -2.91
C GLU A 87 -11.14 -11.76 -2.97
N ASP A 88 -10.60 -11.85 -4.20
CA ASP A 88 -9.17 -12.06 -4.41
C ASP A 88 -8.37 -10.84 -3.92
N LEU A 89 -7.32 -11.10 -3.13
CA LEU A 89 -6.51 -10.06 -2.54
C LEU A 89 -5.02 -10.31 -2.73
N THR A 90 -4.34 -9.28 -3.21
CA THR A 90 -2.87 -9.16 -3.14
C THR A 90 -2.48 -7.98 -2.25
N VAL A 91 -1.55 -8.21 -1.33
CA VAL A 91 -0.89 -7.17 -0.53
C VAL A 91 0.51 -6.89 -1.06
N VAL A 92 0.87 -5.62 -1.17
CA VAL A 92 2.22 -5.19 -1.55
C VAL A 92 2.98 -4.74 -0.30
N THR A 93 4.01 -5.50 0.08
CA THR A 93 4.89 -5.15 1.21
C THR A 93 6.26 -5.81 1.06
N ALA A 94 7.30 -5.19 1.65
CA ALA A 94 8.64 -5.76 1.78
C ALA A 94 8.84 -6.50 3.12
N ASP A 95 7.91 -6.37 4.06
CA ASP A 95 8.00 -6.96 5.39
C ASP A 95 7.63 -8.45 5.35
N ARG A 96 8.56 -9.31 5.80
CA ARG A 96 8.37 -10.76 5.80
C ARG A 96 7.37 -11.23 6.84
N ALA A 97 7.34 -10.63 8.02
CA ALA A 97 6.40 -10.99 9.07
C ALA A 97 4.97 -10.61 8.68
N LEU A 98 4.79 -9.44 8.04
CA LEU A 98 3.50 -9.07 7.45
C LEU A 98 3.12 -10.04 6.33
N ALA A 99 4.05 -10.38 5.44
CA ALA A 99 3.79 -11.33 4.36
C ALA A 99 3.32 -12.70 4.86
N ASP A 100 3.99 -13.24 5.89
CA ASP A 100 3.60 -14.51 6.52
C ASP A 100 2.18 -14.45 7.10
N ARG A 101 1.81 -13.32 7.73
CA ARG A 101 0.46 -13.10 8.26
C ARG A 101 -0.59 -13.02 7.16
N ILE A 102 -0.27 -12.41 6.01
CA ILE A 102 -1.17 -12.32 4.85
C ILE A 102 -1.39 -13.70 4.21
N HIS A 103 -0.33 -14.48 4.03
CA HIS A 103 -0.49 -15.86 3.54
C HIS A 103 -1.32 -16.73 4.51
N ALA A 104 -1.17 -16.53 5.82
CA ALA A 104 -1.92 -17.27 6.83
C ALA A 104 -3.45 -17.02 6.77
N ILE A 105 -3.88 -15.88 6.23
CA ILE A 105 -5.31 -15.59 5.98
C ILE A 105 -5.76 -15.96 4.56
N GLY A 106 -4.90 -16.59 3.76
CA GLY A 106 -5.24 -17.08 2.41
C GLY A 106 -5.19 -16.03 1.30
N ALA A 107 -4.51 -14.90 1.53
CA ALA A 107 -4.29 -13.86 0.52
C ALA A 107 -2.85 -13.90 -0.01
N ASP A 108 -2.64 -13.33 -1.21
CA ASP A 108 -1.34 -13.30 -1.88
C ASP A 108 -0.51 -12.06 -1.48
N VAL A 109 0.81 -12.17 -1.64
CA VAL A 109 1.75 -11.08 -1.42
C VAL A 109 2.58 -10.82 -2.68
N SER A 110 2.77 -9.54 -3.01
CA SER A 110 3.64 -9.09 -4.09
C SER A 110 4.76 -8.20 -3.53
N PRO A 111 6.02 -8.36 -3.99
CA PRO A 111 7.12 -7.52 -3.52
C PRO A 111 6.97 -6.07 -4.05
N PRO A 112 7.49 -5.05 -3.33
CA PRO A 112 7.44 -3.67 -3.79
C PRO A 112 8.04 -3.48 -5.19
N SER A 113 9.13 -4.16 -5.50
CA SER A 113 9.78 -4.06 -6.81
C SER A 113 8.89 -4.48 -7.99
N ALA A 114 7.86 -5.30 -7.77
CA ALA A 114 6.88 -5.61 -8.80
C ALA A 114 5.96 -4.43 -9.10
N LEU A 115 5.41 -3.83 -8.04
CA LEU A 115 4.58 -2.63 -8.14
C LEU A 115 5.38 -1.45 -8.72
N LEU A 116 6.58 -1.18 -8.19
CA LEU A 116 7.39 -0.02 -8.57
C LEU A 116 7.75 -0.03 -10.06
N ARG A 117 7.98 -1.21 -10.64
CA ARG A 117 8.20 -1.38 -12.09
C ARG A 117 6.96 -1.12 -12.93
N GLU A 118 5.78 -1.33 -12.38
CA GLU A 118 4.51 -1.14 -13.09
C GLU A 118 4.06 0.32 -13.08
N ILE A 119 4.47 1.09 -12.06
CA ILE A 119 4.06 2.49 -11.87
C ILE A 119 5.15 3.52 -12.19
N ASP A 120 6.27 3.08 -12.79
CA ASP A 120 7.43 3.91 -13.14
C ASP A 120 7.90 4.81 -11.96
N TYR A 121 8.06 4.21 -10.76
CA TYR A 121 8.43 4.93 -9.53
C TYR A 121 9.93 5.24 -9.40
#